data_AF-A0A972WA03-F1
#
_entry.id   AF-A0A972WA03-F1
#
_cell.length_a   1.000
_cell.length_b   1.000
_cell.length_c   1.000
_cell.angle_alpha   90.00
_cell.angle_beta   90.00
_cell.angle_gamma   90.00
#
_symmetry.space_group_name_H-M   'P 1'
#
loop_
_entity.id
_entity.type
_entity.pdbx_description
1 polymer ?
#
loop_
_entity_poly.entity_id
_entity_poly.type
_entity_poly.pdbx_seq_one_letter_code
_entity_poly.pdbx_strand_id
1 'polypeptide(L)'
;LIDNSGSMRGRPITVAAMSADILARTLERCGVKVEILGFTTRSWKGGQSREQWVNDDKPTNPGRINDLRHIVYKAADTPWRRARKNLGLMLREGLLKENIDGEALLWAHQRLLVRPEQRRILMVISDGAPVDDATLSANPGNYLERHLREVIHWIETRSEVELTAIGIGHDVTRYYRRAVTLVDAEELGGTMMRNLTDLFDEENIAGRRRSA
;
A
#
# COMPACT_ATOMS: atom_id res chain seq x y z
N LEU A 1 -3.04 -3.24 0.46
CA LEU A 1 -2.97 -1.78 0.32
C LEU A 1 -2.46 -1.47 -1.07
N ILE A 2 -3.21 -0.71 -1.87
CA ILE A 2 -2.93 -0.50 -3.29
C ILE A 2 -2.62 0.98 -3.50
N ASP A 3 -1.51 1.25 -4.16
CA ASP A 3 -1.14 2.58 -4.60
C ASP A 3 -2.11 3.05 -5.69
N ASN A 4 -2.77 4.18 -5.42
CA ASN A 4 -3.59 4.89 -6.38
C ASN A 4 -2.91 6.21 -6.80
N SER A 5 -1.59 6.22 -6.93
CA SER A 5 -0.80 7.33 -7.48
C SER A 5 -0.98 7.49 -9.00
N GLY A 6 -0.55 8.63 -9.51
CA GLY A 6 -0.63 8.99 -10.92
C GLY A 6 0.29 8.17 -11.80
N SER A 7 1.40 7.66 -11.28
CA SER A 7 2.29 6.73 -11.99
C SER A 7 1.61 5.39 -12.27
N MET A 8 0.64 4.99 -11.42
CA MET A 8 -0.12 3.76 -11.61
C MET A 8 -1.12 3.83 -12.78
N ARG A 9 -1.33 4.99 -13.43
CA ARG A 9 -2.36 5.18 -14.46
C ARG A 9 -2.19 4.22 -15.65
N GLY A 10 -3.32 3.77 -16.18
CA GLY A 10 -3.37 2.89 -17.35
C GLY A 10 -3.15 1.43 -16.97
N ARG A 11 -2.11 0.80 -17.52
CA ARG A 11 -1.85 -0.63 -17.32
C ARG A 11 -1.54 -1.00 -15.86
N PRO A 12 -0.67 -0.28 -15.11
CA PRO A 12 -0.29 -0.70 -13.76
C PRO A 12 -1.48 -0.83 -12.79
N ILE A 13 -2.40 0.14 -12.76
CA ILE A 13 -3.57 0.07 -11.88
C ILE A 13 -4.54 -1.03 -12.30
N THR A 14 -4.62 -1.33 -13.59
CA THR A 14 -5.41 -2.47 -14.10
C THR A 14 -4.81 -3.78 -13.59
N VAL A 15 -3.49 -3.94 -13.68
CA VAL A 15 -2.77 -5.10 -13.12
C VAL A 15 -3.02 -5.21 -11.62
N ALA A 16 -2.86 -4.12 -10.86
CA ALA A 16 -3.10 -4.09 -9.42
C ALA A 16 -4.54 -4.48 -9.04
N ALA A 17 -5.54 -4.00 -9.80
CA ALA A 17 -6.94 -4.36 -9.59
C ALA A 17 -7.20 -5.85 -9.85
N MET A 18 -6.63 -6.42 -10.92
CA MET A 18 -6.72 -7.85 -11.23
C MET A 18 -6.01 -8.70 -10.18
N SER A 19 -4.82 -8.27 -9.77
CA SER A 19 -4.06 -8.87 -8.67
C SER A 19 -4.88 -8.95 -7.40
N ALA A 20 -5.52 -7.84 -7.02
CA ALA A 20 -6.37 -7.77 -5.83
C ALA A 20 -7.62 -8.65 -5.93
N ASP A 21 -8.30 -8.71 -7.09
CA ASP A 21 -9.42 -9.64 -7.33
C ASP A 21 -8.98 -11.10 -7.14
N ILE A 22 -7.92 -11.50 -7.84
CA ILE A 22 -7.44 -12.88 -7.82
C ILE A 22 -7.00 -13.29 -6.41
N LEU A 23 -6.20 -12.46 -5.74
CA LEU A 23 -5.74 -12.72 -4.38
C LEU A 23 -6.91 -12.80 -3.40
N ALA A 24 -7.82 -11.82 -3.41
CA ALA A 24 -8.95 -11.81 -2.49
C ALA A 24 -9.86 -13.02 -2.70
N ARG A 25 -10.16 -13.37 -3.96
CA ARG A 25 -11.00 -14.53 -4.28
C ARG A 25 -10.34 -15.85 -3.87
N THR A 26 -9.02 -15.98 -4.02
CA THR A 26 -8.29 -17.19 -3.66
C THR A 26 -8.17 -17.31 -2.13
N LEU A 27 -7.75 -16.26 -1.45
CA LEU A 27 -7.57 -16.24 0.01
C LEU A 27 -8.89 -16.45 0.75
N GLU A 28 -10.01 -15.85 0.30
CA GLU A 28 -11.31 -16.07 0.93
C GLU A 28 -11.81 -17.51 0.78
N ARG A 29 -11.47 -18.21 -0.32
CA ARG A 29 -11.78 -19.63 -0.48
C ARG A 29 -11.00 -20.50 0.51
N CYS A 30 -9.83 -20.03 0.95
CA CYS A 30 -9.02 -20.66 1.99
C CYS A 30 -9.42 -20.21 3.41
N GLY A 31 -10.52 -19.47 3.57
CA GLY A 31 -11.01 -19.02 4.89
C GLY A 31 -10.28 -17.78 5.45
N VAL A 32 -9.42 -17.14 4.68
CA VAL A 32 -8.68 -15.94 5.11
C VAL A 32 -9.56 -14.70 4.94
N LYS A 33 -9.63 -13.85 5.97
CA LYS A 33 -10.29 -12.54 5.87
C LYS A 33 -9.41 -11.56 5.11
N VAL A 34 -9.98 -10.90 4.11
CA VAL A 34 -9.22 -10.01 3.21
C VAL A 34 -9.83 -8.62 3.20
N GLU A 35 -9.04 -7.60 3.50
CA GLU A 35 -9.40 -6.19 3.30
C GLU A 35 -8.65 -5.62 2.08
N ILE A 36 -9.35 -4.90 1.20
CA ILE A 36 -8.73 -4.24 0.04
C ILE A 36 -8.82 -2.73 0.25
N LEU A 37 -7.65 -2.13 0.43
CA LEU A 37 -7.46 -0.72 0.70
C LEU A 37 -6.75 -0.04 -0.47
N GLY A 38 -7.07 1.22 -0.71
CA GLY A 38 -6.36 2.13 -1.61
C GLY A 38 -5.93 3.38 -0.88
N PHE A 39 -4.90 4.04 -1.40
CA PHE A 39 -4.47 5.34 -0.90
C PHE A 39 -3.98 6.22 -2.06
N THR A 40 -4.18 7.52 -1.89
CA THR A 40 -3.66 8.59 -2.74
C THR A 40 -3.87 9.91 -1.99
N THR A 41 -3.74 11.05 -2.66
CA THR A 41 -4.08 12.37 -2.11
C THR A 41 -5.45 12.85 -2.57
N ARG A 42 -6.06 13.80 -1.83
CA ARG A 42 -7.37 14.36 -2.26
C ARG A 42 -7.22 15.19 -3.52
N SER A 43 -6.13 15.93 -3.60
CA SER A 43 -5.81 16.92 -4.62
C SER A 43 -4.35 16.81 -5.05
N TRP A 44 -4.06 17.32 -6.23
CA TRP A 44 -2.68 17.51 -6.67
C TRP A 44 -2.05 18.68 -5.92
N LYS A 45 -0.76 18.59 -5.64
CA LYS A 45 0.08 19.69 -5.15
C LYS A 45 -0.44 20.31 -3.85
N GLY A 46 -0.90 19.48 -2.92
CA GLY A 46 -1.06 19.84 -1.51
C GLY A 46 -2.47 20.15 -1.01
N GLY A 47 -3.42 20.44 -1.90
CA GLY A 47 -4.82 20.72 -1.51
C GLY A 47 -4.95 21.76 -0.40
N GLN A 48 -5.87 21.51 0.54
CA GLN A 48 -6.18 22.42 1.66
C GLN A 48 -5.00 22.52 2.63
N SER A 49 -4.28 21.43 2.88
CA SER A 49 -3.07 21.44 3.71
C SER A 49 -2.05 22.48 3.23
N ARG A 50 -1.86 22.62 1.91
CA ARG A 50 -0.94 23.61 1.34
C ARG A 50 -1.51 25.02 1.37
N GLU A 51 -2.79 25.18 1.06
CA GLU A 51 -3.45 26.48 1.17
C GLU A 51 -3.33 27.04 2.59
N GLN A 52 -3.57 26.21 3.60
CA GLN A 52 -3.39 26.58 5.00
C GLN A 52 -1.94 26.98 5.30
N TRP A 53 -0.96 26.15 4.92
CA TRP A 53 0.46 26.49 5.13
C TRP A 53 0.88 27.81 4.48
N VAL A 54 0.34 28.13 3.30
CA VAL A 54 0.59 29.40 2.61
C VAL A 54 -0.08 30.57 3.34
N ASN A 55 -1.31 30.39 3.83
CA ASN A 55 -2.05 31.40 4.58
C ASN A 55 -1.42 31.70 5.95
N ASP A 56 -0.72 30.72 6.52
CA ASP A 56 0.01 30.85 7.79
C ASP A 56 1.43 31.45 7.59
N ASP A 57 1.67 32.15 6.48
CA ASP A 57 2.96 32.76 6.12
C ASP A 57 4.14 31.77 5.96
N LYS A 58 3.83 30.52 5.57
CA LYS A 58 4.82 29.47 5.25
C LYS A 58 5.82 29.21 6.39
N PRO A 59 5.35 28.78 7.59
CA PRO A 59 6.24 28.46 8.70
C PRO A 59 7.28 27.42 8.28
N THR A 60 8.47 27.52 8.86
CA THR A 60 9.59 26.60 8.59
C THR A 60 9.31 25.22 9.16
N ASN A 61 9.90 24.19 8.56
CA ASN A 61 9.72 22.77 8.92
C ASN A 61 8.24 22.32 8.94
N PRO A 62 7.48 22.53 7.85
CA PRO A 62 6.03 22.29 7.84
C PRO A 62 5.63 20.81 7.86
N GLY A 63 6.57 19.88 7.65
CA GLY A 63 6.25 18.46 7.54
C GLY A 63 5.43 18.15 6.29
N ARG A 64 4.53 17.15 6.34
CA ARG A 64 3.69 16.79 5.19
C ARG A 64 2.66 17.88 4.91
N ILE A 65 2.56 18.28 3.64
CA ILE A 65 1.66 19.34 3.17
C ILE A 65 0.75 18.86 2.03
N ASN A 66 0.06 17.73 2.19
CA ASN A 66 -0.99 17.31 1.25
C ASN A 66 -2.08 16.44 1.87
N ASP A 67 -3.33 16.77 1.60
CA ASP A 67 -4.48 16.03 2.12
C ASP A 67 -4.47 14.56 1.67
N LEU A 68 -4.62 13.65 2.62
CA LEU A 68 -4.72 12.21 2.34
C LEU A 68 -6.10 11.81 1.83
N ARG A 69 -6.13 10.81 0.96
CA ARG A 69 -7.33 10.09 0.55
C ARG A 69 -7.10 8.60 0.73
N HIS A 70 -7.72 8.04 1.75
CA HIS A 70 -7.77 6.61 2.00
C HIS A 70 -9.10 6.03 1.50
N ILE A 71 -9.04 4.84 0.90
CA ILE A 71 -10.18 4.21 0.24
C ILE A 71 -10.31 2.78 0.75
N VAL A 72 -11.50 2.41 1.22
CA VAL A 72 -11.83 1.02 1.53
C VAL A 72 -12.65 0.47 0.38
N TYR A 73 -12.00 -0.28 -0.52
CA TYR A 73 -12.72 -0.92 -1.63
C TYR A 73 -13.53 -2.12 -1.15
N LYS A 74 -12.99 -2.86 -0.18
CA LYS A 74 -13.62 -4.03 0.43
C LYS A 74 -13.18 -4.11 1.89
N ALA A 75 -14.12 -4.10 2.83
CA ALA A 75 -13.83 -4.39 4.24
C ALA A 75 -13.57 -5.90 4.46
N ALA A 76 -12.81 -6.24 5.50
CA ALA A 76 -12.44 -7.62 5.84
C ALA A 76 -13.65 -8.57 5.94
N ASP A 77 -14.75 -8.12 6.55
CA ASP A 77 -15.95 -8.92 6.78
C ASP A 77 -16.95 -8.88 5.62
N THR A 78 -16.70 -8.07 4.59
CA THR A 78 -17.54 -8.02 3.39
C THR A 78 -17.12 -9.13 2.44
N PRO A 79 -18.00 -10.09 2.08
CA PRO A 79 -17.66 -11.13 1.11
C PRO A 79 -17.27 -10.55 -0.24
N TRP A 80 -16.27 -11.13 -0.91
CA TRP A 80 -15.76 -10.68 -2.21
C TRP A 80 -16.86 -10.37 -3.23
N ARG A 81 -17.87 -11.26 -3.34
CA ARG A 81 -18.98 -11.12 -4.29
C ARG A 81 -19.73 -9.80 -4.19
N ARG A 82 -19.80 -9.20 -2.99
CA ARG A 82 -20.49 -7.92 -2.74
C ARG A 82 -19.62 -6.71 -3.06
N ALA A 83 -18.30 -6.84 -2.90
CA ALA A 83 -17.36 -5.74 -3.09
C ALA A 83 -16.72 -5.70 -4.49
N ARG A 84 -16.89 -6.73 -5.33
CA ARG A 84 -16.26 -6.82 -6.66
C ARG A 84 -16.42 -5.55 -7.51
N LYS A 85 -17.61 -4.95 -7.52
CA LYS A 85 -17.88 -3.72 -8.29
C LYS A 85 -17.07 -2.52 -7.78
N ASN A 86 -16.74 -2.49 -6.49
CA ASN A 86 -15.98 -1.39 -5.88
C ASN A 86 -14.55 -1.34 -6.42
N LEU A 87 -13.94 -2.46 -6.81
CA LEU A 87 -12.60 -2.42 -7.42
C LEU A 87 -12.56 -1.59 -8.70
N GLY A 88 -13.68 -1.52 -9.44
CA GLY A 88 -13.79 -0.68 -10.62
C GLY A 88 -13.58 0.82 -10.33
N LEU A 89 -13.76 1.26 -9.07
CA LEU A 89 -13.46 2.64 -8.68
C LEU A 89 -11.97 2.98 -8.84
N MET A 90 -11.06 1.99 -8.76
CA MET A 90 -9.62 2.21 -9.03
C MET A 90 -9.36 2.73 -10.44
N LEU A 91 -10.25 2.43 -11.38
CA LEU A 91 -10.12 2.83 -12.79
C LEU A 91 -10.82 4.17 -13.07
N ARG A 92 -11.42 4.80 -12.07
CA ARG A 92 -12.13 6.08 -12.24
C ARG A 92 -11.13 7.20 -12.55
N GLU A 93 -11.39 7.91 -13.64
CA GLU A 93 -10.64 9.12 -13.98
C GLU A 93 -10.62 10.15 -12.84
N GLY A 94 -9.48 10.80 -12.66
CA GLY A 94 -9.28 11.82 -11.62
C GLY A 94 -9.13 11.26 -10.20
N LEU A 95 -9.22 9.94 -9.99
CA LEU A 95 -8.93 9.34 -8.69
C LEU A 95 -7.43 9.44 -8.40
N LEU A 96 -6.60 9.01 -9.35
CA LEU A 96 -5.17 8.77 -9.17
C LEU A 96 -4.35 10.08 -9.09
N LYS A 97 -3.65 10.29 -7.96
CA LYS A 97 -2.90 11.51 -7.64
C LYS A 97 -1.49 11.27 -7.09
N GLU A 98 -1.15 11.79 -5.92
CA GLU A 98 0.21 11.70 -5.37
C GLU A 98 0.33 10.52 -4.40
N ASN A 99 1.57 10.16 -4.09
CA ASN A 99 1.93 9.01 -3.29
C ASN A 99 2.51 9.48 -1.94
N ILE A 100 1.87 9.02 -0.84
CA ILE A 100 2.32 9.21 0.54
C ILE A 100 2.30 7.86 1.28
N ASP A 101 3.07 6.91 0.77
CA ASP A 101 3.07 5.51 1.20
C ASP A 101 3.32 5.30 2.69
N GLY A 102 4.23 6.07 3.29
CA GLY A 102 4.57 5.92 4.71
C GLY A 102 3.36 6.09 5.63
N GLU A 103 2.55 7.13 5.39
CA GLU A 103 1.32 7.34 6.18
C GLU A 103 0.23 6.34 5.82
N ALA A 104 0.14 5.93 4.55
CA ALA A 104 -0.80 4.90 4.12
C ALA A 104 -0.51 3.52 4.74
N LEU A 105 0.77 3.16 4.90
CA LEU A 105 1.21 1.96 5.60
C LEU A 105 0.79 1.96 7.06
N LEU A 106 1.04 3.07 7.78
CA LEU A 106 0.61 3.21 9.17
C LEU A 106 -0.91 3.10 9.29
N TRP A 107 -1.66 3.74 8.39
CA TRP A 107 -3.12 3.63 8.36
C TRP A 107 -3.60 2.18 8.16
N ALA A 108 -3.06 1.47 7.16
CA ALA A 108 -3.43 0.08 6.91
C ALA A 108 -3.01 -0.85 8.06
N HIS A 109 -1.85 -0.58 8.67
CA HIS A 109 -1.35 -1.31 9.84
C HIS A 109 -2.28 -1.19 11.05
N GLN A 110 -2.71 0.04 11.38
CA GLN A 110 -3.65 0.29 12.48
C GLN A 110 -4.99 -0.45 12.27
N ARG A 111 -5.47 -0.52 11.03
CA ARG A 111 -6.68 -1.28 10.68
C ARG A 111 -6.50 -2.78 10.90
N LEU A 112 -5.31 -3.31 10.66
CA LEU A 112 -4.98 -4.71 10.94
C LEU A 112 -4.85 -4.98 12.44
N LEU A 113 -4.33 -4.05 13.23
CA LEU A 113 -4.14 -4.28 14.68
C LEU A 113 -5.45 -4.53 15.43
N VAL A 114 -6.54 -3.90 15.02
CA VAL A 114 -7.86 -4.07 15.66
C VAL A 114 -8.57 -5.37 15.26
N ARG A 115 -7.97 -6.17 14.39
CA ARG A 115 -8.53 -7.42 13.88
C ARG A 115 -8.25 -8.59 14.85
N PRO A 116 -9.25 -9.46 15.11
CA PRO A 116 -9.09 -10.61 16.02
C PRO A 116 -8.23 -11.74 15.45
N GLU A 117 -8.00 -11.74 14.13
CA GLU A 117 -7.21 -12.78 13.46
C GLU A 117 -5.77 -12.81 14.01
N GLN A 118 -5.29 -14.00 14.39
CA GLN A 118 -3.98 -14.20 15.02
C GLN A 118 -2.82 -13.82 14.08
N ARG A 119 -2.90 -14.21 12.81
CA ARG A 119 -1.90 -13.90 11.80
C ARG A 119 -2.39 -12.75 10.93
N ARG A 120 -1.61 -11.68 10.86
CA ARG A 120 -1.97 -10.43 10.18
C ARG A 120 -0.89 -10.10 9.15
N ILE A 121 -1.31 -9.93 7.90
CA ILE A 121 -0.40 -9.69 6.78
C ILE A 121 -0.83 -8.42 6.08
N LEU A 122 0.10 -7.47 5.98
CA LEU A 122 -0.03 -6.26 5.19
C LEU A 122 0.69 -6.46 3.86
N MET A 123 -0.07 -6.61 2.79
CA MET A 123 0.46 -6.66 1.42
C MET A 123 0.30 -5.30 0.74
N VAL A 124 1.39 -4.75 0.22
CA VAL A 124 1.43 -3.49 -0.54
C VAL A 124 1.51 -3.81 -2.03
N ILE A 125 0.76 -3.10 -2.87
CA ILE A 125 0.91 -3.15 -4.33
C ILE A 125 1.18 -1.72 -4.78
N SER A 126 2.39 -1.44 -5.27
CA SER A 126 2.85 -0.10 -5.64
C SER A 126 3.81 -0.17 -6.82
N ASP A 127 3.97 0.95 -7.53
CA ASP A 127 4.93 1.14 -8.62
C ASP A 127 6.18 1.93 -8.21
N GLY A 128 6.40 2.25 -6.93
CA GLY A 128 7.74 2.73 -6.55
C GLY A 128 7.85 3.57 -5.29
N ALA A 129 8.36 4.79 -5.48
CA ALA A 129 8.82 5.69 -4.43
C ALA A 129 7.76 6.74 -4.11
N PRO A 130 7.77 7.29 -2.89
CA PRO A 130 6.81 8.31 -2.51
C PRO A 130 7.12 9.65 -3.18
N VAL A 131 6.11 10.24 -3.81
CA VAL A 131 6.20 11.51 -4.53
C VAL A 131 4.96 12.34 -4.25
N ASP A 132 5.20 13.47 -3.59
CA ASP A 132 4.23 14.53 -3.33
C ASP A 132 4.93 15.90 -3.52
N ASP A 133 4.51 16.65 -4.53
CA ASP A 133 5.17 17.89 -4.98
C ASP A 133 5.19 18.93 -3.86
N ALA A 134 4.06 19.12 -3.17
CA ALA A 134 3.92 20.16 -2.16
C ALA A 134 4.84 19.88 -0.96
N THR A 135 4.82 18.65 -0.45
CA THR A 135 5.68 18.23 0.65
C THR A 135 7.14 18.28 0.26
N LEU A 136 7.53 17.76 -0.92
CA LEU A 136 8.93 17.75 -1.35
C LEU A 136 9.48 19.15 -1.64
N SER A 137 8.63 20.09 -2.08
CA SER A 137 9.06 21.47 -2.33
C SER A 137 9.37 22.27 -1.05
N ALA A 138 8.79 21.87 0.08
CA ALA A 138 8.86 22.61 1.34
C ALA A 138 9.72 21.91 2.42
N ASN A 139 10.29 20.73 2.10
CA ASN A 139 11.09 19.91 3.01
C ASN A 139 12.36 19.41 2.29
N PRO A 140 13.32 18.81 3.02
CA PRO A 140 14.44 18.11 2.38
C PRO A 140 13.96 17.07 1.36
N GLY A 141 14.68 16.91 0.25
CA GLY A 141 14.24 16.07 -0.88
C GLY A 141 14.05 14.58 -0.56
N ASN A 142 14.59 14.09 0.56
CA ASN A 142 14.40 12.72 1.03
C ASN A 142 13.35 12.60 2.15
N TYR A 143 12.56 13.64 2.44
CA TYR A 143 11.63 13.66 3.56
C TYR A 143 10.66 12.47 3.55
N LEU A 144 9.97 12.26 2.43
CA LEU A 144 8.99 11.17 2.29
C LEU A 144 9.66 9.79 2.21
N GLU A 145 10.80 9.69 1.52
CA GLU A 145 11.54 8.43 1.43
C GLU A 145 12.05 7.98 2.80
N ARG A 146 12.63 8.91 3.57
CA ARG A 146 13.09 8.65 4.94
C ARG A 146 11.94 8.16 5.80
N HIS A 147 10.79 8.84 5.75
CA HIS A 147 9.61 8.42 6.49
C HIS A 147 9.10 7.03 6.06
N LEU A 148 9.04 6.75 4.76
CA LEU A 148 8.66 5.42 4.26
C LEU A 148 9.59 4.32 4.79
N ARG A 149 10.92 4.56 4.75
CA ARG A 149 11.92 3.60 5.27
C ARG A 149 11.77 3.37 6.77
N GLU A 150 11.55 4.43 7.54
CA GLU A 150 11.33 4.35 8.99
C GLU A 150 10.08 3.52 9.32
N VAL A 151 8.97 3.78 8.62
CA VAL A 151 7.71 3.03 8.80
C VAL A 151 7.89 1.56 8.43
N ILE A 152 8.48 1.26 7.28
CA ILE A 152 8.73 -0.13 6.85
C ILE A 152 9.61 -0.84 7.87
N HIS A 153 10.72 -0.22 8.26
CA HIS A 153 11.64 -0.80 9.24
C HIS A 153 10.94 -1.07 10.58
N TRP A 154 10.12 -0.13 11.06
CA TRP A 154 9.35 -0.31 12.28
C TRP A 154 8.34 -1.46 12.16
N ILE A 155 7.60 -1.56 11.06
CA ILE A 155 6.65 -2.66 10.85
C ILE A 155 7.39 -4.01 10.82
N GLU A 156 8.51 -4.09 10.09
CA GLU A 156 9.25 -5.35 9.93
C GLU A 156 9.96 -5.83 11.20
N THR A 157 10.37 -4.91 12.09
CA THR A 157 11.23 -5.24 13.24
C THR A 157 10.53 -5.16 14.59
N ARG A 158 9.44 -4.39 14.72
CA ARG A 158 8.78 -4.14 16.00
C ARG A 158 7.31 -4.56 16.05
N SER A 159 6.69 -4.82 14.91
CA SER A 159 5.28 -5.18 14.83
C SER A 159 5.09 -6.67 14.54
N GLU A 160 4.03 -7.26 15.07
CA GLU A 160 3.62 -8.63 14.76
C GLU A 160 3.05 -8.79 13.34
N VAL A 161 2.63 -7.68 12.71
CA VAL A 161 2.13 -7.67 11.32
C VAL A 161 3.26 -8.02 10.35
N GLU A 162 3.03 -9.03 9.51
CA GLU A 162 3.93 -9.38 8.42
C GLU A 162 3.76 -8.40 7.24
N LEU A 163 4.85 -7.83 6.75
CA LEU A 163 4.84 -6.92 5.62
C LEU A 163 5.39 -7.61 4.37
N THR A 164 4.68 -7.48 3.25
CA THR A 164 5.11 -7.96 1.93
C THR A 164 4.69 -6.96 0.86
N ALA A 165 5.41 -6.91 -0.27
CA ALA A 165 5.14 -5.98 -1.36
C ALA A 165 5.14 -6.64 -2.74
N ILE A 166 4.31 -6.10 -3.62
CA ILE A 166 4.27 -6.42 -5.04
C ILE A 166 4.56 -5.11 -5.79
N GLY A 167 5.73 -5.06 -6.42
CA GLY A 167 6.12 -3.98 -7.31
C GLY A 167 5.47 -4.17 -8.68
N ILE A 168 4.69 -3.20 -9.17
CA ILE A 168 4.12 -3.25 -10.52
C ILE A 168 5.03 -2.47 -11.46
N GLY A 169 5.70 -3.15 -12.39
CA GLY A 169 6.62 -2.56 -13.36
C GLY A 169 7.92 -2.00 -12.76
N HIS A 170 8.08 -2.04 -11.44
CA HIS A 170 9.18 -1.45 -10.72
C HIS A 170 9.68 -2.36 -9.59
N ASP A 171 10.99 -2.36 -9.39
CA ASP A 171 11.62 -3.07 -8.27
C ASP A 171 11.44 -2.31 -6.96
N VAL A 172 10.70 -2.92 -6.03
CA VAL A 172 10.41 -2.38 -4.70
C VAL A 172 11.25 -3.05 -3.58
N THR A 173 12.17 -3.96 -3.93
CA THR A 173 13.06 -4.65 -2.97
C THR A 173 14.01 -3.69 -2.25
N ARG A 174 14.27 -2.51 -2.82
CA ARG A 174 15.01 -1.42 -2.18
C ARG A 174 14.34 -0.87 -0.90
N TYR A 175 13.05 -1.15 -0.72
CA TYR A 175 12.27 -0.72 0.43
C TYR A 175 11.82 -1.91 1.29
N TYR A 176 11.26 -2.94 0.66
CA TYR A 176 10.61 -4.06 1.36
C TYR A 176 11.48 -5.32 1.29
N ARG A 177 11.71 -5.96 2.44
CA ARG A 177 12.52 -7.19 2.51
C ARG A 177 11.88 -8.36 1.79
N ARG A 178 10.55 -8.48 1.91
CA ARG A 178 9.75 -9.49 1.23
C ARG A 178 9.00 -8.82 0.09
N ALA A 179 9.54 -8.91 -1.12
CA ALA A 179 8.96 -8.27 -2.29
C ALA A 179 9.11 -9.10 -3.55
N VAL A 180 8.15 -8.92 -4.44
CA VAL A 180 8.15 -9.50 -5.79
C VAL A 180 7.80 -8.40 -6.78
N THR A 181 8.38 -8.48 -7.98
CA THR A 181 8.05 -7.56 -9.08
C THR A 181 7.20 -8.28 -10.12
N LEU A 182 6.11 -7.65 -10.53
CA LEU A 182 5.27 -8.03 -11.67
C LEU A 182 5.54 -7.08 -12.82
N VAL A 183 6.14 -7.59 -13.90
CA VAL A 183 6.41 -6.78 -15.09
C VAL A 183 5.21 -6.81 -16.03
N ASP A 184 4.56 -7.97 -16.16
CA ASP A 184 3.41 -8.17 -17.02
C ASP A 184 2.23 -8.87 -16.30
N ALA A 185 1.00 -8.59 -16.75
CA ALA A 185 -0.22 -9.30 -16.42
C ALA A 185 -0.14 -10.81 -16.75
N GLU A 186 0.65 -11.21 -17.74
CA GLU A 186 0.89 -12.62 -18.07
C GLU A 186 1.61 -13.37 -16.93
N GLU A 187 2.52 -12.68 -16.23
CA GLU A 187 3.27 -13.24 -15.09
C GLU A 187 2.42 -13.32 -13.82
N LEU A 188 1.25 -12.65 -13.80
CA LEU A 188 0.39 -12.52 -12.63
C LEU A 188 -0.01 -13.90 -12.09
N GLY A 189 -0.38 -14.86 -12.94
CA GLY A 189 -0.78 -16.19 -12.48
C GLY A 189 0.32 -16.92 -11.71
N GLY A 190 1.48 -17.11 -12.35
CA GLY A 190 2.61 -17.84 -11.76
C GLY A 190 3.22 -17.12 -10.55
N THR A 191 3.31 -15.80 -10.62
CA THR A 191 3.87 -15.00 -9.52
C THR A 191 2.92 -14.88 -8.34
N MET A 192 1.60 -14.81 -8.55
CA MET A 192 0.63 -14.88 -7.45
C MET A 192 0.64 -16.23 -6.76
N MET A 193 0.78 -17.33 -7.52
CA MET A 193 0.91 -18.66 -6.93
C MET A 193 2.16 -18.76 -6.05
N ARG A 194 3.32 -18.31 -6.55
CA ARG A 194 4.56 -18.28 -5.74
C ARG A 194 4.41 -17.42 -4.49
N ASN A 195 3.88 -16.20 -4.61
CA ASN A 195 3.64 -15.34 -3.45
C ASN A 195 2.69 -15.96 -2.43
N LEU A 196 1.64 -16.65 -2.87
CA LEU A 196 0.74 -17.36 -1.97
C LEU A 196 1.49 -18.51 -1.28
N THR A 197 2.28 -19.28 -2.00
CA THR A 197 3.13 -20.34 -1.43
C THR A 197 4.08 -19.76 -0.38
N ASP A 198 4.84 -18.72 -0.71
CA ASP A 198 5.78 -18.07 0.22
C ASP A 198 5.08 -17.48 1.45
N LEU A 199 3.84 -17.01 1.27
CA LEU A 199 3.00 -16.49 2.34
C LEU A 199 2.50 -17.61 3.27
N PHE A 200 2.40 -18.85 2.82
CA PHE A 200 1.93 -19.99 3.62
C PHE A 200 3.04 -21.00 4.01
N ASP A 201 4.25 -20.87 3.48
CA ASP A 201 5.37 -21.76 3.81
C ASP A 201 5.90 -21.56 5.24
N GLU A 202 6.00 -22.67 5.98
CA GLU A 202 6.25 -22.71 7.43
C GLU A 202 7.70 -22.37 7.84
N GLU A 203 8.68 -22.47 6.94
CA GLU A 203 10.09 -22.16 7.26
C GLU A 203 10.29 -20.68 7.62
N ASN A 204 9.47 -19.78 7.06
CA ASN A 204 9.45 -18.36 7.42
C ASN A 204 8.84 -18.08 8.81
N ILE A 205 8.11 -19.04 9.38
CA ILE A 205 7.40 -18.94 10.67
C ILE A 205 8.31 -19.43 11.81
N ALA A 206 9.11 -20.48 11.59
CA ALA A 206 9.98 -21.08 12.59
C ALA A 206 11.19 -20.20 13.02
N GLY A 207 11.69 -19.35 12.12
CA GLY A 207 12.81 -18.43 12.42
C GLY A 207 12.49 -17.33 13.45
N ARG A 208 11.21 -17.02 13.67
CA ARG A 208 10.76 -15.99 14.63
C ARG A 208 10.61 -16.48 16.07
N ARG A 209 10.51 -17.79 16.30
CA ARG A 209 10.43 -18.36 17.66
C ARG A 209 11.79 -18.66 18.29
N ARG A 210 12.87 -18.65 17.51
CA ARG A 210 14.24 -18.96 17.99
C ARG A 210 15.07 -17.73 18.34
N SER A 211 14.55 -16.52 18.13
CA SER A 211 15.25 -15.25 18.35
C SER A 211 14.55 -14.32 19.35
N ALA A 212 13.60 -14.84 20.14
CA ALA A 212 13.02 -14.18 21.30
C ALA A 212 13.62 -14.75 22.59
#